data_AF-A0A8J3FHI4-F1
#
_entry.id   AF-A0A8J3FHI4-F1
#
_cell.length_a   1.000
_cell.length_b   1.000
_cell.length_c   1.000
_cell.angle_alpha   90.00
_cell.angle_beta   90.00
_cell.angle_gamma   90.00
#
_symmetry.space_group_name_H-M   'P 1'
#
loop_
_entity.id
_entity.type
_entity.pdbx_description
1 polymer ?
#
loop_
_entity_poly.entity_id
_entity_poly.type
_entity_poly.pdbx_seq_one_letter_code
_entity_poly.pdbx_strand_id
1 'polypeptide(L)' 'MRRMWSMKSVWDMNVGDILQYDYTGDRDPKNHTMFVTKKTKNDIFLTYHTKNRKDRSLREMLKENNRGYVWYAYGYR' A
#
# COMPACT_ATOMS: atom_id res chain seq x y z
N MET A 1 -24.02 0.97 0.94
CA MET A 1 -22.72 0.83 0.25
C MET A 1 -21.79 1.93 0.76
N ARG A 2 -20.63 1.60 1.37
CA ARG A 2 -19.65 2.62 1.75
C ARG A 2 -18.73 2.89 0.56
N ARG A 3 -18.45 4.17 0.29
CA ARG A 3 -17.52 4.58 -0.78
C ARG A 3 -16.08 4.51 -0.27
N MET A 4 -15.19 4.08 -1.14
CA MET A 4 -13.75 4.10 -0.93
C MET A 4 -13.20 5.49 -1.29
N TRP A 5 -12.26 5.99 -0.50
CA TRP A 5 -11.64 7.30 -0.69
C TRP A 5 -10.13 7.18 -0.83
N SER A 6 -9.53 8.04 -1.66
CA SER A 6 -8.07 8.20 -1.69
C SER A 6 -7.61 8.92 -0.43
N MET A 7 -6.49 8.46 0.12
CA MET A 7 -5.86 9.06 1.29
C MET A 7 -4.73 10.00 0.87
N LYS A 8 -4.47 11.01 1.69
CA LYS A 8 -3.34 11.93 1.50
C LYS A 8 -2.00 11.28 1.82
N SER A 9 -2.00 10.34 2.77
CA SER A 9 -0.80 9.65 3.24
C SER A 9 -1.05 8.15 3.28
N VAL A 10 -0.04 7.38 2.87
CA VAL A 10 -0.02 5.91 3.02
C VAL A 10 -0.04 5.49 4.49
N TRP A 11 0.33 6.37 5.42
CA TRP A 11 0.33 6.10 6.86
C TRP A 11 -1.06 6.22 7.50
N ASP A 12 -2.03 6.79 6.79
CA ASP A 12 -3.40 6.94 7.27
C ASP A 12 -4.21 5.65 7.15
N MET A 13 -3.70 4.65 6.43
CA MET A 13 -4.40 3.37 6.20
C MET A 13 -4.58 2.57 7.49
N ASN A 14 -5.69 1.84 7.59
CA ASN A 14 -6.06 0.92 8.67
C ASN A 14 -6.17 -0.51 8.16
N VAL A 15 -6.34 -1.48 9.08
CA VAL A 15 -6.53 -2.89 8.71
C VAL A 15 -7.73 -3.04 7.77
N GLY A 16 -7.53 -3.70 6.64
CA GLY A 16 -8.51 -3.86 5.57
C GLY A 16 -8.45 -2.81 4.45
N ASP A 17 -7.71 -1.72 4.63
CA ASP A 17 -7.48 -0.72 3.58
C ASP A 17 -6.53 -1.25 2.50
N ILE A 18 -6.51 -0.57 1.36
CA ILE A 18 -5.81 -1.00 0.15
C ILE A 18 -4.65 -0.05 -0.15
N LEU A 19 -3.48 -0.62 -0.41
CA LEU A 19 -2.36 0.06 -1.03
C LEU A 19 -2.15 -0.48 -2.43
N GLN A 20 -2.15 0.40 -3.42
CA GLN A 20 -1.71 0.07 -4.77
C GLN A 20 -0.40 0.81 -5.07
N TYR A 21 0.48 0.19 -5.84
CA TYR A 21 1.68 0.85 -6.32
C TYR A 21 1.94 0.59 -7.80
N ASP A 22 2.50 1.60 -8.42
CA ASP A 22 2.95 1.65 -9.80
C ASP A 22 4.49 1.59 -9.80
N TYR A 23 5.07 0.52 -10.37
CA TYR A 23 6.54 0.33 -10.39
C TYR A 23 7.24 1.05 -11.54
N THR A 24 6.50 1.47 -12.56
CA THR A 24 7.02 2.16 -13.74
C THR A 24 7.02 3.67 -13.56
N GLY A 25 6.15 4.20 -12.70
CA GLY A 25 6.02 5.64 -12.44
C GLY A 25 5.43 6.42 -13.60
N ASP A 26 4.95 5.71 -14.62
CA ASP A 26 4.25 6.24 -15.80
C ASP A 26 2.78 6.54 -15.54
N ARG A 27 2.32 6.30 -14.29
CA ARG A 27 0.96 6.55 -13.81
C ARG A 27 -0.08 5.62 -14.42
N ASP A 28 0.34 4.54 -15.10
CA ASP A 28 -0.55 3.57 -15.75
C ASP A 28 0.15 2.25 -16.14
N PRO A 29 -0.36 1.05 -15.81
CA PRO A 29 -1.35 0.69 -14.79
C PRO A 29 -0.69 0.38 -13.44
N LYS A 30 -1.41 0.58 -12.33
CA LYS A 30 -0.94 0.15 -10.99
C LYS A 30 -0.74 -1.36 -10.96
N ASN A 31 0.51 -1.80 -10.91
CA ASN A 31 0.88 -3.18 -11.20
C ASN A 31 0.87 -4.07 -9.93
N HIS A 32 0.67 -3.48 -8.75
CA HIS A 32 0.58 -4.25 -7.51
C HIS A 32 -0.53 -3.71 -6.61
N THR A 33 -1.37 -4.60 -6.10
CA THR A 33 -2.43 -4.29 -5.14
C THR A 33 -2.22 -5.12 -3.88
N MET A 34 -2.33 -4.48 -2.72
CA MET A 34 -2.08 -5.08 -1.42
C MET A 34 -3.13 -4.62 -0.42
N PHE A 35 -3.43 -5.47 0.57
CA PHE A 35 -4.35 -5.14 1.66
C PHE A 35 -3.58 -5.03 2.97
N VAL A 36 -3.95 -4.06 3.81
CA VAL A 36 -3.37 -3.93 5.15
C VAL A 36 -3.85 -5.09 6.03
N THR A 37 -2.91 -5.94 6.42
CA THR A 37 -3.16 -7.10 7.29
C THR A 37 -3.03 -6.73 8.77
N LYS A 38 -2.15 -5.78 9.10
CA LYS A 38 -1.87 -5.35 10.48
C LYS A 38 -1.35 -3.92 10.50
N LYS A 39 -1.71 -3.17 11.56
CA LYS A 39 -1.13 -1.86 11.88
C LYS A 39 -0.58 -1.88 13.29
N THR A 40 0.59 -1.29 13.47
CA THR A 40 1.21 -1.06 14.78
C THR A 40 1.46 0.44 14.96
N LYS A 41 1.92 0.85 16.14
CA LYS A 41 2.33 2.24 16.37
C LYS A 41 3.42 2.72 15.39
N ASN A 42 4.26 1.79 14.91
CA ASN A 42 5.47 2.14 14.16
C ASN A 42 5.40 1.79 12.67
N ASP A 43 4.47 0.92 12.25
CA ASP A 43 4.46 0.38 10.89
C ASP A 43 3.11 -0.18 10.47
N ILE A 44 2.94 -0.30 9.15
CA ILE A 44 1.81 -0.90 8.46
C ILE A 44 2.31 -2.14 7.72
N PHE A 45 1.58 -3.23 7.83
CA PHE A 45 1.90 -4.51 7.23
C PHE A 45 0.86 -4.88 6.18
N LEU A 46 1.32 -5.40 5.06
CA LEU A 46 0.53 -5.61 3.85
C LEU A 46 0.65 -7.06 3.35
N THR A 47 -0.35 -7.53 2.61
CA THR A 47 -0.15 -8.67 1.71
C THR A 47 0.89 -8.32 0.64
N TYR A 48 1.63 -9.31 0.13
CA TYR A 48 2.60 -9.08 -0.93
C TYR A 48 2.70 -10.31 -1.85
N HIS A 49 2.23 -10.18 -3.08
CA HIS A 49 1.95 -11.34 -3.93
C HIS A 49 3.17 -11.86 -4.69
N THR A 50 4.15 -11.02 -5.04
CA THR A 50 5.32 -11.43 -5.84
C THR A 50 6.16 -12.53 -5.17
N LYS A 51 6.11 -12.64 -3.84
CA LYS A 51 6.77 -13.69 -3.05
C LYS A 51 5.83 -14.40 -2.07
N ASN A 52 4.52 -14.30 -2.28
CA ASN A 52 3.48 -14.84 -1.39
C ASN A 52 3.74 -14.55 0.10
N ARG A 53 4.11 -13.31 0.43
CA ARG A 53 4.43 -12.89 1.80
C ARG A 53 3.20 -12.25 2.43
N LYS A 54 2.82 -12.76 3.60
CA LYS A 54 1.93 -12.07 4.54
C LYS A 54 2.77 -11.14 5.42
N ASP A 55 2.18 -10.02 5.83
CA ASP A 55 2.78 -9.04 6.73
C ASP A 55 4.12 -8.46 6.22
N ARG A 56 4.13 -7.99 4.97
CA ARG A 56 5.24 -7.20 4.43
C ARG A 56 5.21 -5.78 5.01
N SER A 57 6.34 -5.31 5.56
CA SER A 57 6.46 -3.96 6.12
C SER A 57 6.39 -2.89 5.02
N LEU A 58 5.52 -1.91 5.21
CA LEU A 58 5.44 -0.71 4.37
C LEU A 58 6.73 0.11 4.48
N ARG A 59 7.30 0.27 5.69
CA ARG A 59 8.58 0.96 5.88
C ARG A 59 9.72 0.30 5.08
N GLU A 60 9.83 -1.02 5.11
CA GLU A 60 10.84 -1.74 4.32
C GLU A 60 10.63 -1.51 2.83
N MET A 61 9.39 -1.63 2.34
CA MET A 61 9.06 -1.39 0.92
C MET A 61 9.40 0.04 0.48
N LEU A 62 9.07 1.05 1.29
CA LEU A 62 9.39 2.44 0.97
C LEU A 62 10.89 2.73 0.97
N LYS A 63 11.69 1.98 1.76
CA LYS A 63 13.16 2.06 1.75
C LYS A 63 13.79 1.37 0.55
N GLU A 64 13.24 0.23 0.14
CA GLU A 64 13.64 -0.50 -1.06
C GLU A 64 13.24 0.22 -2.35
N ASN A 65 12.37 1.23 -2.23
CA ASN A 65 11.77 1.91 -3.35
C ASN A 65 12.83 2.66 -4.19
N ASN A 66 12.84 2.38 -5.50
CA ASN A 66 13.65 3.11 -6.47
C ASN A 66 12.96 4.40 -6.91
N ARG A 67 13.74 5.36 -7.43
CA ARG A 67 13.21 6.61 -8.02
C ARG A 67 12.24 6.25 -9.16
N GLY A 68 10.94 6.36 -8.90
CA GLY A 68 9.89 6.12 -9.89
C GLY A 68 8.57 5.65 -9.30
N TYR A 69 8.56 4.91 -8.18
CA TYR A 69 7.29 4.28 -7.78
C TYR A 69 6.31 5.28 -7.18
N VAL A 70 5.05 5.16 -7.60
CA VAL A 70 3.94 5.98 -7.10
C VAL A 70 3.01 5.09 -6.27
N TRP A 71 2.62 5.59 -5.08
CA TRP A 71 1.83 4.87 -4.10
C TRP A 71 0.44 5.48 -3.96
N TYR A 72 -0.59 4.64 -3.94
CA TYR A 72 -1.99 5.05 -3.86
C TYR A 72 -2.67 4.31 -2.71
N ALA A 73 -3.02 5.06 -1.66
CA ALA A 73 -3.70 4.54 -0.49
C ALA A 73 -5.22 4.79 -0.58
N TYR A 74 -6.00 3.77 -0.27
CA TYR A 74 -7.45 3.79 -0.32
C TYR A 74 -8.06 3.15 0.92
N GLY A 75 -9.13 3.75 1.45
CA GLY A 75 -9.86 3.14 2.55
C GLY A 75 -11.26 3.68 2.72
N TYR A 76 -11.96 3.12 3.68
CA TYR A 76 -13.30 3.56 4.06
C TYR A 76 -13.22 4.58 5.19
N ARG A 77 -14.00 5.66 5.07
CA ARG A 77 -14.27 6.59 6.17
C ARG A 77 -15.68 6.36 6.71
#